data_AF-A0A4Q3SNQ9-F1
#
_entry.id   AF-A0A4Q3SNQ9-F1
#
_cell.length_a   1.000
_cell.length_b   1.000
_cell.length_c   1.000
_cell.angle_alpha   90.00
_cell.angle_beta   90.00
_cell.angle_gamma   90.00
#
_symmetry.space_group_name_H-M   'P 1'
#
loop_
_entity.id
_entity.type
_entity.pdbx_description
1 polymer ?
#
loop_
_entity_poly.entity_id
_entity_poly.type
_entity_poly.pdbx_seq_one_letter_code
_entity_poly.pdbx_strand_id
1 'polypeptide(L)'
;MTYISHFVNKDLSEGLTLPFKLYFNFKKLIEWWQNQLSDPNPVVAEKAMLVVSKVAAKPELAGPISESADLDRFQTEIEMLLEPFFPPILTNFDFRSAGIPFKPMFFNHTARFAKLLEAAHGDVRVPMRDTDMMYVFACMTILNGYYGAGITFLHDLHFDFHDKKTGVLHRFLSKVNSQFCEITPNGTAIALSKDEIRELMANFTNVEVWKQKIPPDSFRLEGFTIVTLFDVTRTESISALKYDLLNKDAFTDPSIVARIEQNICALLNTPDLRAAFLLYDKTRDLVKPIGRMSSGNISLSPGFKNKPVQIYGPIAFNRIFQEKQPYIISDVSIPQPADELLMEQLRKKKLRSYLAMPLIFGDSLVGILELASESPDKISAMSVFTLQEILLLLTNVMNRLQHEQQNEVEAIIRKYCTAIHPTVAWRFNEAAESLIEVHRGEAGIEAGMEDIVFEEVHPLYGQADIQDSSMFRNKSIQQDLISQLTLAKNILDLAS
;
A
#
# COMPACT_ATOMS: atom_id res chain seq x y z
N MET A 1 -13.73 -17.03 24.95
CA MET A 1 -13.61 -15.62 24.52
C MET A 1 -14.41 -14.78 25.48
N THR A 2 -13.93 -13.60 25.84
CA THR A 2 -14.71 -12.66 26.65
C THR A 2 -15.81 -12.06 25.79
N TYR A 3 -17.04 -12.01 26.31
CA TYR A 3 -18.20 -11.39 25.64
C TYR A 3 -17.93 -9.92 25.30
N ILE A 4 -17.13 -9.27 26.14
CA ILE A 4 -16.65 -7.90 25.99
C ILE A 4 -15.21 -7.91 25.49
N SER A 5 -14.90 -7.01 24.56
CA SER A 5 -13.56 -6.76 24.06
C SER A 5 -13.23 -5.29 24.17
N HIS A 6 -12.22 -4.98 24.98
CA HIS A 6 -11.62 -3.65 25.03
C HIS A 6 -10.50 -3.57 24.01
N PHE A 7 -10.30 -2.40 23.42
CA PHE A 7 -9.16 -2.17 22.54
C PHE A 7 -8.38 -0.93 22.96
N VAL A 8 -7.10 -0.93 22.62
CA VAL A 8 -6.21 0.19 22.94
C VAL A 8 -6.37 1.25 21.87
N ASN A 9 -7.06 2.34 22.20
CA ASN A 9 -6.90 3.59 21.49
C ASN A 9 -6.30 4.61 22.47
N LYS A 10 -4.98 4.79 22.39
CA LYS A 10 -4.21 5.72 23.23
C LYS A 10 -4.80 7.13 23.21
N ASP A 11 -5.46 7.52 22.11
CA ASP A 11 -6.02 8.85 21.90
C ASP A 11 -7.46 8.99 22.46
N LEU A 12 -8.19 7.87 22.65
CA LEU A 12 -9.50 7.85 23.33
C LEU A 12 -9.38 7.63 24.85
N SER A 13 -8.28 7.05 25.33
CA SER A 13 -8.14 6.59 26.72
C SER A 13 -7.73 7.66 27.72
N GLU A 14 -7.22 8.81 27.28
CA GLU A 14 -6.83 9.93 28.15
C GLU A 14 -7.40 11.27 27.64
N GLY A 15 -8.32 11.88 28.40
CA GLY A 15 -8.64 13.30 28.27
C GLY A 15 -9.53 13.75 27.10
N LEU A 16 -10.20 12.84 26.38
CA LEU A 16 -11.13 13.25 25.31
C LEU A 16 -12.29 14.09 25.88
N THR A 17 -12.33 15.36 25.51
CA THR A 17 -13.43 16.26 25.82
C THR A 17 -14.56 16.02 24.80
N LEU A 18 -15.80 15.92 25.26
CA LEU A 18 -16.97 15.71 24.40
C LEU A 18 -18.05 16.78 24.69
N PRO A 19 -18.90 17.10 23.71
CA PRO A 19 -20.03 18.01 23.92
C PRO A 19 -21.18 17.37 24.71
N PHE A 20 -21.12 16.06 24.97
CA PHE A 20 -22.12 15.34 25.75
C PHE A 20 -21.53 14.42 26.82
N LYS A 21 -22.33 14.18 27.86
CA LYS A 21 -22.13 13.08 28.78
C LYS A 21 -22.73 11.79 28.22
N LEU A 22 -21.95 10.72 28.28
CA LEU A 22 -22.32 9.40 27.78
C LEU A 22 -23.07 8.59 28.85
N TYR A 23 -24.20 8.01 28.46
CA TYR A 23 -24.95 7.04 29.24
C TYR A 23 -25.25 5.83 28.36
N PHE A 24 -25.26 4.64 28.94
CA PHE A 24 -25.54 3.42 28.20
C PHE A 24 -26.79 2.75 28.80
N ASN A 25 -27.70 2.32 27.94
CA ASN A 25 -28.91 1.59 28.29
C ASN A 25 -29.50 0.95 27.02
N PHE A 26 -30.47 0.05 27.17
CA PHE A 26 -31.20 -0.58 26.06
C PHE A 26 -32.61 -0.03 25.86
N LYS A 27 -32.96 1.10 26.48
CA LYS A 27 -34.32 1.66 26.52
C LYS A 27 -34.98 1.74 25.14
N LYS A 28 -34.32 2.38 24.16
CA LYS A 28 -34.85 2.51 22.78
C LYS A 28 -35.09 1.17 22.08
N LEU A 29 -34.24 0.18 22.32
CA LEU A 29 -34.41 -1.16 21.75
C LEU A 29 -35.56 -1.91 22.43
N ILE A 30 -35.73 -1.74 23.74
CA ILE A 30 -36.85 -2.30 24.49
C ILE A 30 -38.18 -1.68 24.01
N GLU A 31 -38.23 -0.36 23.83
CA GLU A 31 -39.38 0.35 23.24
C GLU A 31 -39.69 -0.15 21.82
N TRP A 32 -38.66 -0.39 21.01
CA TRP A 32 -38.82 -0.98 19.68
C TRP A 32 -39.48 -2.37 19.75
N TRP A 33 -39.00 -3.25 20.64
CA TRP A 33 -39.60 -4.56 20.88
C TRP A 33 -41.04 -4.48 21.41
N GLN A 34 -41.34 -3.53 22.30
CA GLN A 34 -42.71 -3.29 22.78
C GLN A 34 -43.66 -2.91 21.63
N ASN A 35 -43.19 -2.08 20.70
CA ASN A 35 -43.98 -1.73 19.52
C ASN A 35 -44.22 -2.93 18.59
N GLN A 36 -43.32 -3.91 18.56
CA GLN A 36 -43.49 -5.14 17.76
C GLN A 36 -44.57 -6.09 18.32
N LEU A 37 -45.06 -5.89 19.55
CA LEU A 37 -46.15 -6.72 20.12
C LEU A 37 -47.46 -6.63 19.33
N SER A 38 -47.67 -5.51 18.65
CA SER A 38 -48.86 -5.27 17.81
C SER A 38 -48.57 -5.46 16.33
N ASP A 39 -47.47 -6.12 15.97
CA ASP A 39 -47.11 -6.35 14.57
C ASP A 39 -48.13 -7.29 13.89
N PRO A 40 -48.60 -6.99 12.67
CA PRO A 40 -49.54 -7.84 11.95
C PRO A 40 -49.02 -9.25 11.66
N ASN A 41 -47.70 -9.45 11.65
CA ASN A 41 -47.08 -10.76 11.47
C ASN A 41 -47.02 -11.51 12.82
N PRO A 42 -47.74 -12.64 12.97
CA PRO A 42 -47.79 -13.39 14.24
C PRO A 42 -46.42 -13.83 14.75
N VAL A 43 -45.49 -14.18 13.86
CA VAL A 43 -44.13 -14.63 14.23
C VAL A 43 -43.34 -13.49 14.87
N VAL A 44 -43.50 -12.27 14.37
CA VAL A 44 -42.84 -11.08 14.92
C VAL A 44 -43.44 -10.74 16.29
N ALA A 45 -44.76 -10.74 16.41
CA ALA A 45 -45.46 -10.45 17.65
C ALA A 45 -45.16 -11.48 18.76
N GLU A 46 -45.16 -12.78 18.45
CA GLU A 46 -44.81 -13.84 19.40
C GLU A 46 -43.36 -13.72 19.89
N LYS A 47 -42.43 -13.44 18.96
CA LYS A 47 -41.03 -13.21 19.31
C LYS A 47 -40.89 -11.99 20.21
N ALA A 48 -41.54 -10.89 19.88
CA ALA A 48 -41.56 -9.68 20.70
C ALA A 48 -42.12 -9.94 22.10
N MET A 49 -43.18 -10.72 22.23
CA MET A 49 -43.76 -11.10 23.51
C MET A 49 -42.76 -11.87 24.39
N LEU A 50 -42.02 -12.81 23.80
CA LEU A 50 -40.97 -13.54 24.50
C LEU A 50 -39.88 -12.58 25.01
N VAL A 51 -39.33 -11.73 24.14
CA VAL A 51 -38.25 -10.80 24.51
C VAL A 51 -38.71 -9.81 25.58
N VAL A 52 -39.87 -9.16 25.39
CA VAL A 52 -40.40 -8.18 26.34
C VAL A 52 -40.67 -8.82 27.70
N SER A 53 -41.24 -10.03 27.76
CA SER A 53 -41.50 -10.72 29.03
C SER A 53 -40.22 -11.03 29.82
N LYS A 54 -39.15 -11.43 29.12
CA LYS A 54 -37.84 -11.73 29.72
C LYS A 54 -37.17 -10.47 30.26
N VAL A 55 -37.21 -9.39 29.50
CA VAL A 55 -36.60 -8.10 29.88
C VAL A 55 -37.40 -7.39 30.97
N ALA A 56 -38.73 -7.54 31.01
CA ALA A 56 -39.56 -6.99 32.09
C ALA A 56 -39.19 -7.54 33.48
N ALA A 57 -38.64 -8.77 33.55
CA ALA A 57 -38.12 -9.33 34.79
C ALA A 57 -36.78 -8.69 35.24
N LYS A 58 -36.16 -7.86 34.41
CA LYS A 58 -34.85 -7.22 34.60
C LYS A 58 -34.91 -5.72 34.27
N PRO A 59 -35.62 -4.91 35.07
CA PRO A 59 -35.78 -3.47 34.80
C PRO A 59 -34.45 -2.70 34.76
N GLU A 60 -33.39 -3.27 35.34
CA GLU A 60 -32.01 -2.77 35.33
C GLU A 60 -31.49 -2.52 33.90
N LEU A 61 -31.92 -3.32 32.90
CA LEU A 61 -31.52 -3.18 31.50
C LEU A 61 -32.06 -1.92 30.81
N ALA A 62 -33.17 -1.37 31.32
CA ALA A 62 -33.74 -0.11 30.85
C ALA A 62 -33.10 1.11 31.54
N GLY A 63 -32.41 0.90 32.66
CA GLY A 63 -31.68 1.93 33.39
C GLY A 63 -30.24 2.13 32.88
N PRO A 64 -29.50 3.09 33.46
CA PRO A 64 -28.10 3.32 33.13
C PRO A 64 -27.23 2.11 33.49
N ILE A 65 -26.56 1.54 32.50
CA ILE A 65 -25.56 0.49 32.64
C ILE A 65 -24.19 1.15 32.63
N SER A 66 -23.44 1.01 33.72
CA SER A 66 -22.23 1.81 33.96
C SER A 66 -20.94 1.00 33.87
N GLU A 67 -21.00 -0.32 34.02
CA GLU A 67 -19.81 -1.17 34.16
C GLU A 67 -19.83 -2.38 33.22
N SER A 68 -18.64 -2.87 32.85
CA SER A 68 -18.47 -4.13 32.10
C SER A 68 -19.08 -5.34 32.83
N ALA A 69 -19.09 -5.31 34.16
CA ALA A 69 -19.69 -6.36 34.99
C ALA A 69 -21.20 -6.54 34.73
N ASP A 70 -21.93 -5.46 34.46
CA ASP A 70 -23.36 -5.53 34.14
C ASP A 70 -23.61 -6.16 32.77
N LEU A 71 -22.75 -5.85 31.78
CA LEU A 71 -22.82 -6.44 30.45
C LEU A 71 -22.61 -7.96 30.48
N ASP A 72 -21.67 -8.45 31.29
CA ASP A 72 -21.45 -9.88 31.48
C ASP A 72 -22.61 -10.52 32.26
N ARG A 73 -23.13 -9.85 33.29
CA ARG A 73 -24.25 -10.33 34.11
C ARG A 73 -25.53 -10.57 33.29
N PHE A 74 -25.82 -9.70 32.32
CA PHE A 74 -27.04 -9.76 31.51
C PHE A 74 -26.80 -10.27 30.08
N GLN A 75 -25.70 -10.98 29.84
CA GLN A 75 -25.31 -11.42 28.50
C GLN A 75 -26.45 -12.11 27.74
N THR A 76 -27.16 -13.07 28.36
CA THR A 76 -28.22 -13.84 27.70
C THR A 76 -29.40 -12.95 27.28
N GLU A 77 -29.80 -12.02 28.14
CA GLU A 77 -30.87 -11.06 27.84
C GLU A 77 -30.47 -10.06 26.76
N ILE A 78 -29.20 -9.61 26.77
CA ILE A 78 -28.68 -8.68 25.77
C ILE A 78 -28.57 -9.37 24.39
N GLU A 79 -28.08 -10.61 24.33
CA GLU A 79 -28.06 -11.41 23.10
C GLU A 79 -29.46 -11.56 22.51
N MET A 80 -30.46 -11.83 23.37
CA MET A 80 -31.86 -11.93 22.95
C MET A 80 -32.41 -10.60 22.43
N LEU A 81 -32.11 -9.49 23.10
CA LEU A 81 -32.49 -8.15 22.66
C LEU A 81 -31.90 -7.81 21.29
N LEU A 82 -30.63 -8.15 21.08
CA LEU A 82 -29.86 -7.78 19.90
C LEU A 82 -30.00 -8.76 18.73
N GLU A 83 -30.63 -9.92 18.93
CA GLU A 83 -30.76 -10.98 17.91
C GLU A 83 -31.15 -10.48 16.50
N PRO A 84 -32.05 -9.49 16.31
CA PRO A 84 -32.40 -9.00 14.98
C PRO A 84 -31.21 -8.41 14.21
N PHE A 85 -30.19 -7.93 14.93
CA PHE A 85 -28.94 -7.39 14.37
C PHE A 85 -27.87 -8.45 14.22
N PHE A 86 -28.00 -9.61 14.88
CA PHE A 86 -27.03 -10.70 14.90
C PHE A 86 -27.68 -12.03 14.53
N PRO A 87 -28.26 -12.15 13.33
CA PRO A 87 -28.89 -13.40 12.92
C PRO A 87 -27.83 -14.52 12.92
N PRO A 88 -28.08 -15.67 13.59
CA PRO A 88 -27.07 -16.72 13.78
C PRO A 88 -26.41 -17.20 12.48
N ILE A 89 -27.17 -17.22 11.38
CA ILE A 89 -26.67 -17.62 10.06
C ILE A 89 -25.55 -16.71 9.52
N LEU A 90 -25.47 -15.45 9.95
CA LEU A 90 -24.45 -14.48 9.53
C LEU A 90 -23.23 -14.41 10.47
N THR A 91 -23.22 -15.16 11.59
CA THR A 91 -22.17 -15.02 12.62
C THR A 91 -20.75 -15.30 12.10
N ASN A 92 -20.60 -16.18 11.10
CA ASN A 92 -19.31 -16.48 10.47
C ASN A 92 -19.04 -15.64 9.21
N PHE A 93 -19.96 -14.78 8.81
CA PHE A 93 -19.89 -13.98 7.59
C PHE A 93 -19.69 -12.50 7.88
N ASP A 94 -20.49 -11.91 8.77
CA ASP A 94 -20.41 -10.48 9.05
C ASP A 94 -19.30 -10.17 10.05
N PHE A 95 -18.64 -9.03 9.89
CA PHE A 95 -17.91 -8.39 10.99
C PHE A 95 -18.85 -7.41 11.68
N ARG A 96 -19.62 -7.88 12.65
CA ARG A 96 -20.54 -7.02 13.41
C ARG A 96 -20.32 -7.14 14.91
N SER A 97 -20.51 -6.02 15.62
CA SER A 97 -20.51 -5.93 17.07
C SER A 97 -21.45 -4.82 17.53
N ALA A 98 -21.96 -4.92 18.75
CA ALA A 98 -22.49 -3.76 19.46
C ALA A 98 -21.34 -3.00 20.11
N GLY A 99 -21.54 -1.71 20.34
CA GLY A 99 -20.55 -0.82 20.96
C GLY A 99 -21.22 0.33 21.70
N ILE A 100 -20.43 1.01 22.54
CA ILE A 100 -20.84 2.25 23.17
C ILE A 100 -20.19 3.41 22.40
N PRO A 101 -20.96 4.41 21.93
CA PRO A 101 -20.40 5.58 21.25
C PRO A 101 -19.19 6.16 22.00
N PHE A 102 -18.11 6.45 21.28
CA PHE A 102 -16.90 7.11 21.80
C PHE A 102 -16.19 6.37 22.94
N LYS A 103 -16.52 5.09 23.20
CA LYS A 103 -15.80 4.21 24.13
C LYS A 103 -15.05 3.13 23.36
N PRO A 104 -13.81 2.78 23.74
CA PRO A 104 -13.03 1.76 23.05
C PRO A 104 -13.43 0.34 23.49
N MET A 105 -14.71 0.00 23.29
CA MET A 105 -15.30 -1.25 23.76
C MET A 105 -16.33 -1.80 22.78
N PHE A 106 -16.22 -3.09 22.54
CA PHE A 106 -17.14 -3.90 21.75
C PHE A 106 -17.76 -5.01 22.61
N PHE A 107 -19.02 -5.33 22.36
CA PHE A 107 -19.73 -6.44 23.00
C PHE A 107 -20.72 -7.08 22.02
N ASN A 108 -21.19 -8.28 22.31
CA ASN A 108 -22.10 -9.04 21.44
C ASN A 108 -21.64 -9.08 19.98
N HIS A 109 -20.44 -9.63 19.76
CA HIS A 109 -19.82 -9.67 18.44
C HIS A 109 -20.09 -11.00 17.73
N THR A 110 -20.19 -10.94 16.42
CA THR A 110 -20.19 -12.11 15.52
C THR A 110 -18.91 -12.95 15.68
N ALA A 111 -19.01 -14.26 15.44
CA ALA A 111 -17.88 -15.18 15.56
C ALA A 111 -16.71 -14.79 14.62
N ARG A 112 -17.01 -14.26 13.43
CA ARG A 112 -15.98 -13.76 12.50
C ARG A 112 -15.22 -12.55 13.06
N PHE A 113 -15.93 -11.59 13.66
CA PHE A 113 -15.31 -10.45 14.34
C PHE A 113 -14.48 -10.90 15.55
N ALA A 114 -14.97 -11.86 16.34
CA ALA A 114 -14.25 -12.42 17.48
C ALA A 114 -12.85 -12.94 17.09
N LYS A 115 -12.78 -13.69 15.99
CA LYS A 115 -11.51 -14.22 15.44
C LYS A 115 -10.55 -13.11 15.01
N LEU A 116 -11.07 -12.03 14.44
CA LEU A 116 -10.26 -10.87 14.04
C LEU A 116 -9.66 -10.16 15.27
N LEU A 117 -10.46 -9.95 16.32
CA LEU A 117 -9.99 -9.39 17.59
C LEU A 117 -8.93 -10.28 18.25
N GLU A 118 -9.15 -11.60 18.23
CA GLU A 118 -8.22 -12.58 18.77
C GLU A 118 -6.89 -12.55 18.02
N ALA A 119 -6.91 -12.53 16.69
CA ALA A 119 -5.71 -12.41 15.87
C ALA A 119 -4.93 -11.11 16.16
N ALA A 120 -5.64 -10.02 16.44
CA ALA A 120 -5.03 -8.74 16.76
C ALA A 120 -4.46 -8.65 18.19
N HIS A 121 -4.83 -9.59 19.08
CA HIS A 121 -4.51 -9.54 20.52
C HIS A 121 -4.79 -8.17 21.16
N GLY A 122 -5.90 -7.52 20.75
CA GLY A 122 -6.30 -6.20 21.26
C GLY A 122 -5.60 -4.98 20.64
N ASP A 123 -4.67 -5.16 19.68
CA ASP A 123 -4.09 -4.06 18.89
C ASP A 123 -5.05 -3.65 17.76
N VAL A 124 -6.16 -3.02 18.17
CA VAL A 124 -7.12 -2.39 17.27
C VAL A 124 -6.97 -0.88 17.38
N ARG A 125 -6.67 -0.24 16.26
CA ARG A 125 -6.43 1.21 16.20
C ARG A 125 -7.50 1.87 15.37
N VAL A 126 -7.89 3.06 15.80
CA VAL A 126 -8.68 3.98 14.98
C VAL A 126 -7.71 5.05 14.51
N PRO A 127 -7.41 5.17 13.21
CA PRO A 127 -6.44 6.13 12.70
C PRO A 127 -7.01 7.56 12.66
N MET A 128 -7.59 8.01 13.77
CA MET A 128 -8.10 9.36 13.97
C MET A 128 -7.29 10.00 15.10
N ARG A 129 -6.38 10.89 14.73
CA ARG A 129 -5.36 11.45 15.64
C ARG A 129 -5.70 12.84 16.19
N ASP A 130 -6.75 13.47 15.67
CA ASP A 130 -7.09 14.86 15.98
C ASP A 130 -8.30 14.93 16.92
N THR A 131 -8.04 15.21 18.19
CA THR A 131 -9.05 15.35 19.26
C THR A 131 -10.03 16.48 18.99
N ASP A 132 -9.60 17.55 18.35
CA ASP A 132 -10.47 18.69 18.02
C ASP A 132 -11.44 18.31 16.91
N MET A 133 -10.97 17.58 15.90
CA MET A 133 -11.86 17.00 14.89
C MET A 133 -12.83 15.98 15.47
N MET A 134 -12.41 15.19 16.48
CA MET A 134 -13.35 14.31 17.20
C MET A 134 -14.48 15.10 17.87
N TYR A 135 -14.14 16.25 18.48
CA TYR A 135 -15.13 17.12 19.10
C TYR A 135 -16.12 17.68 18.08
N VAL A 136 -15.62 18.15 16.93
CA VAL A 136 -16.47 18.63 15.81
C VAL A 136 -17.42 17.52 15.33
N PHE A 137 -16.95 16.27 15.19
CA PHE A 137 -17.80 15.15 14.79
C PHE A 137 -18.85 14.79 15.84
N ALA A 138 -18.49 14.87 17.12
CA ALA A 138 -19.46 14.70 18.21
C ALA A 138 -20.54 15.80 18.17
N CYS A 139 -20.15 17.05 17.90
CA CYS A 139 -21.08 18.16 17.69
C CYS A 139 -21.99 17.96 16.47
N MET A 140 -21.46 17.46 15.35
CA MET A 140 -22.28 17.11 14.18
C MET A 140 -23.33 16.03 14.50
N THR A 141 -22.98 15.09 15.38
CA THR A 141 -23.92 14.08 15.85
C THR A 141 -25.10 14.72 16.60
N ILE A 142 -24.85 15.78 17.40
CA ILE A 142 -25.90 16.58 18.04
C ILE A 142 -26.73 17.35 16.99
N LEU A 143 -26.08 18.01 16.02
CA LEU A 143 -26.78 18.78 14.99
C LEU A 143 -27.74 17.91 14.17
N ASN A 144 -27.32 16.69 13.82
CA ASN A 144 -28.19 15.75 13.13
C ASN A 144 -29.25 15.13 14.04
N GLY A 145 -28.86 14.64 15.23
CA GLY A 145 -29.76 13.90 16.11
C GLY A 145 -30.78 14.74 16.86
N TYR A 146 -30.45 15.99 17.22
CA TYR A 146 -31.33 16.89 17.97
C TYR A 146 -31.95 17.99 17.10
N TYR A 147 -31.14 18.63 16.23
CA TYR A 147 -31.62 19.74 15.39
C TYR A 147 -32.17 19.31 14.02
N GLY A 148 -32.00 18.04 13.62
CA GLY A 148 -32.43 17.56 12.31
C GLY A 148 -31.73 18.27 11.15
N ALA A 149 -30.47 18.68 11.34
CA ALA A 149 -29.74 19.53 10.40
C ALA A 149 -29.49 18.89 9.02
N GLY A 150 -29.65 17.57 8.88
CA GLY A 150 -29.50 16.85 7.60
C GLY A 150 -28.10 16.94 7.02
N ILE A 151 -27.09 17.12 7.87
CA ILE A 151 -25.69 17.25 7.46
C ILE A 151 -25.24 15.87 6.96
N THR A 152 -25.00 15.79 5.65
CA THR A 152 -24.42 14.59 5.05
C THR A 152 -22.92 14.63 5.28
N PHE A 153 -22.48 13.88 6.29
CA PHE A 153 -21.06 13.76 6.61
C PHE A 153 -20.66 12.29 6.56
N LEU A 154 -19.91 11.94 5.52
CA LEU A 154 -19.30 10.62 5.35
C LEU A 154 -17.92 10.66 6.00
N HIS A 155 -17.86 10.55 7.33
CA HIS A 155 -16.62 10.12 7.95
C HIS A 155 -16.64 8.61 8.08
N ASP A 156 -16.08 8.02 7.05
CA ASP A 156 -15.72 6.63 6.96
C ASP A 156 -14.70 6.33 8.06
N LEU A 157 -15.22 5.93 9.24
CA LEU A 157 -14.39 5.61 10.40
C LEU A 157 -13.69 4.28 10.13
N HIS A 158 -12.37 4.33 10.05
CA HIS A 158 -11.55 3.15 9.80
C HIS A 158 -11.10 2.48 11.10
N PHE A 159 -10.87 1.18 11.02
CA PHE A 159 -10.26 0.37 12.08
C PHE A 159 -9.11 -0.44 11.49
N ASP A 160 -7.94 -0.29 12.11
CA ASP A 160 -6.71 -0.99 11.77
C ASP A 160 -6.49 -2.12 12.79
N PHE A 161 -6.46 -3.36 12.32
CA PHE A 161 -6.22 -4.56 13.11
C PHE A 161 -4.87 -5.14 12.73
N HIS A 162 -3.94 -5.16 13.68
CA HIS A 162 -2.63 -5.77 13.46
C HIS A 162 -2.64 -7.23 13.90
N ASP A 163 -2.75 -8.15 12.95
CA ASP A 163 -2.61 -9.57 13.24
C ASP A 163 -1.21 -9.85 13.77
N LYS A 164 -1.08 -10.29 15.02
CA LYS A 164 0.22 -10.52 15.67
C LYS A 164 0.90 -11.79 15.21
N LYS A 165 0.17 -12.75 14.65
CA LYS A 165 0.74 -14.00 14.13
C LYS A 165 1.37 -13.76 12.77
N THR A 166 0.68 -13.00 11.93
CA THR A 166 1.11 -12.76 10.56
C THR A 166 1.92 -11.47 10.41
N GLY A 167 1.62 -10.45 11.19
CA GLY A 167 2.18 -9.10 11.01
C GLY A 167 1.45 -8.28 9.95
N VAL A 168 0.38 -8.81 9.34
CA VAL A 168 -0.43 -8.08 8.35
C VAL A 168 -1.30 -7.06 9.06
N LEU A 169 -1.32 -5.84 8.53
CA LEU A 169 -2.28 -4.81 8.88
C LEU A 169 -3.55 -5.00 8.06
N HIS A 170 -4.66 -5.31 8.73
CA HIS A 170 -5.98 -5.35 8.11
C HIS A 170 -6.72 -4.04 8.39
N ARG A 171 -7.22 -3.40 7.34
CA ARG A 171 -7.96 -2.14 7.43
C ARG A 171 -9.43 -2.38 7.12
N PHE A 172 -10.28 -1.90 8.00
CA PHE A 172 -11.72 -2.01 7.88
C PHE A 172 -12.37 -0.64 7.87
N LEU A 173 -13.38 -0.49 7.01
CA LEU A 173 -14.30 0.62 7.04
C LEU A 173 -15.47 0.26 7.95
N SER A 174 -15.88 1.15 8.86
CA SER A 174 -17.04 0.93 9.71
C SER A 174 -18.28 1.68 9.22
N LYS A 175 -19.44 1.02 9.36
CA LYS A 175 -20.75 1.65 9.37
C LYS A 175 -21.35 1.52 10.76
N VAL A 176 -21.72 2.66 11.32
CA VAL A 176 -22.28 2.75 12.67
C VAL A 176 -23.77 3.04 12.56
N ASN A 177 -24.61 2.14 13.07
CA ASN A 177 -26.04 2.39 13.26
C ASN A 177 -26.26 2.91 14.69
N SER A 178 -26.72 4.15 14.80
CA SER A 178 -26.99 4.86 16.05
C SER A 178 -28.49 5.10 16.31
N GLN A 179 -29.40 4.34 15.66
CA GLN A 179 -30.84 4.51 15.83
C GLN A 179 -31.35 4.24 17.27
N PHE A 180 -30.53 3.55 18.08
CA PHE A 180 -30.80 3.27 19.49
C PHE A 180 -30.13 4.26 20.43
N CYS A 181 -29.61 5.37 19.90
CA CYS A 181 -29.13 6.49 20.68
C CYS A 181 -30.19 7.59 20.77
N GLU A 182 -30.18 8.31 21.89
CA GLU A 182 -31.00 9.49 22.14
C GLU A 182 -30.11 10.64 22.61
N ILE A 183 -30.33 11.83 22.04
CA ILE A 183 -29.58 13.04 22.37
C ILE A 183 -30.55 14.05 22.98
N THR A 184 -30.22 14.52 24.18
CA THR A 184 -31.00 15.52 24.90
C THR A 184 -30.11 16.62 25.46
N PRO A 185 -30.57 17.88 25.53
CA PRO A 185 -29.81 18.96 26.16
C PRO A 185 -29.74 18.74 27.68
N ASN A 186 -28.61 19.07 28.33
CA ASN A 186 -28.42 18.81 29.76
C ASN A 186 -28.48 20.06 30.65
N GLY A 187 -29.16 21.11 30.17
CA GLY A 187 -29.39 22.37 30.91
C GLY A 187 -28.35 23.46 30.65
N THR A 188 -27.11 23.11 30.25
CA THR A 188 -26.08 24.06 29.80
C THR A 188 -26.00 24.19 28.27
N ALA A 189 -26.87 23.47 27.55
CA ALA A 189 -27.02 23.58 26.10
C ALA A 189 -27.43 24.98 25.67
N ILE A 190 -26.70 25.53 24.69
CA ILE A 190 -27.09 26.75 23.99
C ILE A 190 -27.99 26.34 22.82
N ALA A 191 -29.18 26.92 22.74
CA ALA A 191 -30.08 26.70 21.63
C ALA A 191 -29.55 27.37 20.37
N LEU A 192 -29.41 26.62 19.28
CA LEU A 192 -28.87 27.12 18.02
C LEU A 192 -29.97 27.45 17.02
N SER A 193 -29.83 28.60 16.38
CA SER A 193 -30.61 28.98 15.20
C SER A 193 -30.05 28.33 13.93
N LYS A 194 -30.84 28.37 12.84
CA LYS A 194 -30.38 27.86 11.52
C LYS A 194 -29.15 28.59 10.99
N ASP A 195 -29.01 29.88 11.27
CA ASP A 195 -27.87 30.67 10.81
C ASP A 195 -26.60 30.35 11.59
N GLU A 196 -26.71 30.07 12.89
CA GLU A 196 -25.58 29.59 13.69
C GLU A 196 -25.13 28.19 13.28
N ILE A 197 -26.07 27.32 12.91
CA ILE A 197 -25.72 26.01 12.33
C ILE A 197 -24.96 26.20 11.01
N ARG A 198 -25.38 27.14 10.15
CA ARG A 198 -24.63 27.47 8.91
C ARG A 198 -23.25 28.04 9.21
N GLU A 199 -23.13 28.89 10.22
CA GLU A 199 -21.86 29.44 10.68
C GLU A 199 -20.89 28.34 11.14
N LEU A 200 -21.38 27.36 11.92
CA LEU A 200 -20.59 26.20 12.32
C LEU A 200 -20.11 25.39 11.12
N MET A 201 -21.00 25.15 10.14
CA MET A 201 -20.62 24.46 8.91
C MET A 201 -19.60 25.22 8.06
N ALA A 202 -19.66 26.56 8.06
CA ALA A 202 -18.68 27.41 7.38
C ALA A 202 -17.31 27.43 8.10
N ASN A 203 -17.29 27.14 9.41
CA ASN A 203 -16.10 27.13 10.26
C ASN A 203 -15.71 25.71 10.71
N PHE A 204 -15.82 24.73 9.81
CA PHE A 204 -15.64 23.30 10.10
C PHE A 204 -14.35 22.95 10.87
N THR A 205 -13.21 23.56 10.52
CA THR A 205 -11.91 23.25 11.15
C THR A 205 -11.61 24.06 12.41
N ASN A 206 -12.46 25.03 12.78
CA ASN A 206 -12.21 25.91 13.93
C ASN A 206 -12.99 25.43 15.16
N VAL A 207 -12.44 24.44 15.86
CA VAL A 207 -13.05 23.80 17.04
C VAL A 207 -13.48 24.79 18.13
N GLU A 208 -12.82 25.94 18.27
CA GLU A 208 -13.15 26.90 19.32
C GLU A 208 -14.52 27.55 19.07
N VAL A 209 -14.90 27.77 17.81
CA VAL A 209 -16.26 28.22 17.45
C VAL A 209 -17.28 27.15 17.81
N TRP A 210 -16.95 25.87 17.59
CA TRP A 210 -17.81 24.75 17.97
C TRP A 210 -18.00 24.67 19.49
N LYS A 211 -16.92 24.77 20.28
CA LYS A 211 -16.99 24.76 21.75
C LYS A 211 -17.75 25.97 22.31
N GLN A 212 -17.72 27.12 21.64
CA GLN A 212 -18.51 28.29 22.04
C GLN A 212 -20.01 28.10 21.84
N LYS A 213 -20.42 27.48 20.73
CA LYS A 213 -21.84 27.27 20.37
C LYS A 213 -22.43 25.99 20.95
N ILE A 214 -21.63 24.96 21.10
CA ILE A 214 -21.99 23.67 21.70
C ILE A 214 -20.93 23.40 22.77
N PRO A 215 -21.12 23.86 24.02
CA PRO A 215 -20.13 23.71 25.07
C PRO A 215 -19.83 22.25 25.43
N PRO A 216 -18.65 21.94 25.98
CA PRO A 216 -18.37 20.63 26.57
C PRO A 216 -19.43 20.25 27.59
N ASP A 217 -19.80 18.97 27.63
CA ASP A 217 -20.84 18.45 28.53
C ASP A 217 -22.12 19.30 28.51
N SER A 218 -22.59 19.77 27.35
CA SER A 218 -23.84 20.52 27.21
C SER A 218 -25.04 19.68 26.76
N PHE A 219 -24.76 18.46 26.29
CA PHE A 219 -25.75 17.47 25.93
C PHE A 219 -25.59 16.18 26.74
N ARG A 220 -26.57 15.31 26.58
CA ARG A 220 -26.61 13.94 27.08
C ARG A 220 -26.84 13.03 25.89
N LEU A 221 -25.92 12.09 25.68
CA LEU A 221 -26.06 11.02 24.69
C LEU A 221 -26.29 9.72 25.45
N GLU A 222 -27.42 9.08 25.23
CA GLU A 222 -27.76 7.80 25.86
C GLU A 222 -28.05 6.69 24.84
N GLY A 223 -27.62 5.46 25.12
CA GLY A 223 -27.89 4.29 24.28
C GLY A 223 -26.63 3.58 23.79
N PHE A 224 -26.73 2.88 22.66
CA PHE A 224 -25.65 2.08 22.09
C PHE A 224 -25.69 2.07 20.56
N THR A 225 -24.62 1.58 19.93
CA THR A 225 -24.49 1.48 18.48
C THR A 225 -24.29 0.04 18.03
N ILE A 226 -24.71 -0.23 16.79
CA ILE A 226 -24.30 -1.42 16.05
C ILE A 226 -23.22 -1.02 15.06
N VAL A 227 -22.04 -1.62 15.18
CA VAL A 227 -20.90 -1.39 14.29
C VAL A 227 -20.78 -2.58 13.35
N THR A 228 -20.84 -2.31 12.04
CA THR A 228 -20.53 -3.29 11.00
C THR A 228 -19.25 -2.87 10.29
N LEU A 229 -18.29 -3.77 10.18
CA LEU A 229 -17.01 -3.54 9.52
C LEU A 229 -16.98 -4.19 8.13
N PHE A 230 -16.38 -3.50 7.19
CA PHE A 230 -16.15 -3.95 5.82
C PHE A 230 -14.65 -3.98 5.58
N ASP A 231 -14.12 -5.14 5.24
CA ASP A 231 -12.70 -5.27 4.92
C ASP A 231 -12.37 -4.47 3.66
N VAL A 232 -11.55 -3.45 3.81
CA VAL A 232 -11.07 -2.60 2.72
C VAL A 232 -9.56 -2.72 2.54
N THR A 233 -8.91 -3.68 3.21
CA THR A 233 -7.45 -3.87 3.21
C THR A 233 -6.90 -3.86 1.80
N ARG A 234 -7.49 -4.64 0.89
CA ARG A 234 -7.07 -4.72 -0.51
C ARG A 234 -7.13 -3.37 -1.23
N THR A 235 -8.27 -2.69 -1.16
CA THR A 235 -8.50 -1.39 -1.82
C THR A 235 -7.54 -0.33 -1.29
N GLU A 236 -7.33 -0.32 0.02
CA GLU A 236 -6.43 0.60 0.71
C GLU A 236 -4.96 0.33 0.37
N SER A 237 -4.54 -0.95 0.34
CA SER A 237 -3.20 -1.33 -0.10
C SER A 237 -2.93 -0.91 -1.55
N ILE A 238 -3.90 -1.05 -2.45
CA ILE A 238 -3.77 -0.58 -3.84
C ILE A 238 -3.62 0.94 -3.88
N SER A 239 -4.46 1.69 -3.16
CA SER A 239 -4.37 3.15 -3.09
C SER A 239 -3.02 3.63 -2.53
N ALA A 240 -2.54 2.99 -1.47
CA ALA A 240 -1.23 3.27 -0.89
C ALA A 240 -0.07 2.94 -1.85
N LEU A 241 -0.13 1.80 -2.54
CA LEU A 241 0.84 1.44 -3.58
C LEU A 241 0.86 2.45 -4.72
N LYS A 242 -0.31 2.88 -5.19
CA LYS A 242 -0.40 3.91 -6.24
C LYS A 242 0.30 5.20 -5.79
N TYR A 243 0.05 5.64 -4.57
CA TYR A 243 0.69 6.83 -4.00
C TYR A 243 2.21 6.67 -3.91
N ASP A 244 2.70 5.58 -3.32
CA ASP A 244 4.14 5.35 -3.12
C ASP A 244 4.88 5.13 -4.46
N LEU A 245 4.27 4.46 -5.44
CA LEU A 245 4.88 4.25 -6.77
C LEU A 245 4.90 5.52 -7.63
N LEU A 246 3.99 6.47 -7.41
CA LEU A 246 4.05 7.77 -8.08
C LEU A 246 5.15 8.68 -7.52
N ASN A 247 5.70 8.34 -6.35
CA ASN A 247 6.81 9.09 -5.80
C ASN A 247 8.05 8.98 -6.70
N LYS A 248 8.78 10.09 -6.85
CA LYS A 248 10.03 10.13 -7.61
C LYS A 248 11.09 9.19 -7.00
N ASP A 249 11.10 9.07 -5.68
CA ASP A 249 12.06 8.29 -4.89
C ASP A 249 11.59 6.84 -4.66
N ALA A 250 10.60 6.38 -5.44
CA ALA A 250 10.16 4.98 -5.44
C ALA A 250 11.33 4.04 -5.79
N PHE A 251 11.48 2.97 -4.99
CA PHE A 251 12.59 2.01 -5.04
C PHE A 251 14.00 2.54 -4.70
N THR A 252 14.16 3.82 -4.38
CA THR A 252 15.46 4.39 -3.96
C THR A 252 15.46 4.80 -2.49
N ASP A 253 14.37 5.39 -1.98
CA ASP A 253 14.22 5.71 -0.56
C ASP A 253 13.85 4.44 0.25
N PRO A 254 14.64 4.04 1.26
CA PRO A 254 14.39 2.83 2.05
C PRO A 254 13.02 2.80 2.75
N SER A 255 12.49 3.96 3.16
CA SER A 255 11.18 4.04 3.82
C SER A 255 10.03 3.83 2.84
N ILE A 256 10.16 4.35 1.61
CA ILE A 256 9.15 4.13 0.55
C ILE A 256 9.19 2.67 0.10
N VAL A 257 10.38 2.11 -0.09
CA VAL A 257 10.58 0.69 -0.44
C VAL A 257 9.88 -0.22 0.58
N ALA A 258 10.12 0.00 1.88
CA ALA A 258 9.52 -0.81 2.94
C ALA A 258 7.98 -0.71 2.93
N ARG A 259 7.40 0.47 2.66
CA ARG A 259 5.95 0.62 2.53
C ARG A 259 5.40 -0.11 1.30
N ILE A 260 6.10 -0.05 0.16
CA ILE A 260 5.72 -0.80 -1.04
C ILE A 260 5.72 -2.31 -0.75
N GLU A 261 6.78 -2.83 -0.11
CA GLU A 261 6.85 -4.24 0.30
C GLU A 261 5.64 -4.60 1.19
N GLN A 262 5.41 -3.85 2.27
CA GLN A 262 4.31 -4.09 3.21
C GLN A 262 2.94 -4.06 2.53
N ASN A 263 2.71 -3.11 1.62
CA ASN A 263 1.45 -3.01 0.92
C ASN A 263 1.26 -4.15 -0.10
N ILE A 264 2.33 -4.67 -0.74
CA ILE A 264 2.25 -5.89 -1.57
C ILE A 264 1.92 -7.11 -0.69
N CYS A 265 2.54 -7.23 0.50
CA CYS A 265 2.22 -8.30 1.46
C CYS A 265 0.74 -8.27 1.86
N ALA A 266 0.20 -7.09 2.18
CA ALA A 266 -1.19 -6.89 2.55
C ALA A 266 -2.14 -7.15 1.36
N LEU A 267 -1.80 -6.66 0.16
CA LEU A 267 -2.55 -6.88 -1.07
C LEU A 267 -2.69 -8.37 -1.42
N LEU A 268 -1.63 -9.15 -1.21
CA LEU A 268 -1.61 -10.59 -1.48
C LEU A 268 -1.99 -11.44 -0.27
N ASN A 269 -2.28 -10.82 0.88
CA ASN A 269 -2.51 -11.51 2.15
C ASN A 269 -1.46 -12.59 2.47
N THR A 270 -0.19 -12.27 2.19
CA THR A 270 0.95 -13.18 2.34
C THR A 270 1.96 -12.51 3.27
N PRO A 271 2.00 -12.91 4.55
CA PRO A 271 2.76 -12.18 5.57
C PRO A 271 4.26 -12.42 5.52
N ASP A 272 4.66 -13.63 5.14
CA ASP A 272 6.05 -14.07 4.95
C ASP A 272 6.56 -13.75 3.54
N LEU A 273 5.87 -12.87 2.82
CA LEU A 273 6.22 -12.48 1.46
C LEU A 273 7.53 -11.71 1.45
N ARG A 274 8.42 -12.13 0.55
CA ARG A 274 9.63 -11.41 0.15
C ARG A 274 9.42 -10.90 -1.26
N ALA A 275 9.85 -9.67 -1.52
CA ALA A 275 9.73 -9.03 -2.82
C ALA A 275 11.09 -8.49 -3.27
N ALA A 276 11.43 -8.66 -4.54
CA ALA A 276 12.63 -8.08 -5.13
C ALA A 276 12.33 -7.49 -6.50
N PHE A 277 12.95 -6.36 -6.81
CA PHE A 277 12.91 -5.74 -8.13
C PHE A 277 14.27 -5.86 -8.80
N LEU A 278 14.28 -6.42 -10.01
CA LEU A 278 15.48 -6.58 -10.81
C LEU A 278 15.35 -5.76 -12.09
N LEU A 279 16.30 -4.88 -12.36
CA LEU A 279 16.41 -4.16 -13.61
C LEU A 279 17.05 -5.06 -14.67
N TYR A 280 16.55 -5.04 -15.90
CA TYR A 280 17.14 -5.82 -17.00
C TYR A 280 17.90 -4.91 -17.96
N ASP A 281 19.24 -5.08 -18.01
CA ASP A 281 20.10 -4.50 -19.03
C ASP A 281 20.13 -5.43 -20.24
N LYS A 282 19.26 -5.15 -21.22
CA LYS A 282 19.18 -5.89 -22.48
C LYS A 282 20.47 -5.80 -23.31
N THR A 283 21.24 -4.74 -23.17
CA THR A 283 22.46 -4.51 -23.98
C THR A 283 23.57 -5.46 -23.55
N ARG A 284 23.72 -5.67 -22.24
CA ARG A 284 24.74 -6.58 -21.67
C ARG A 284 24.22 -7.96 -21.34
N ASP A 285 22.92 -8.16 -21.44
CA ASP A 285 22.20 -9.35 -20.97
C ASP A 285 22.49 -9.63 -19.49
N LEU A 286 22.22 -8.62 -18.65
CA LEU A 286 22.44 -8.67 -17.20
C LEU A 286 21.18 -8.24 -16.46
N VAL A 287 20.93 -8.85 -15.30
CA VAL A 287 19.96 -8.36 -14.32
C VAL A 287 20.67 -7.75 -13.12
N LYS A 288 20.11 -6.67 -12.59
CA LYS A 288 20.70 -5.93 -11.46
C LYS A 288 19.63 -5.68 -10.41
N PRO A 289 19.93 -5.91 -9.12
CA PRO A 289 18.97 -5.58 -8.06
C PRO A 289 18.79 -4.06 -7.96
N ILE A 290 17.58 -3.64 -7.65
CA ILE A 290 17.25 -2.23 -7.42
C ILE A 290 17.02 -1.99 -5.94
N GLY A 291 17.69 -0.96 -5.42
CA GLY A 291 17.57 -0.51 -4.05
C GLY A 291 18.16 -1.48 -3.02
N ARG A 292 18.15 -1.08 -1.75
CA ARG A 292 18.43 -1.96 -0.62
C ARG A 292 17.09 -2.41 -0.03
N MET A 293 16.45 -3.39 -0.66
CA MET A 293 15.20 -3.97 -0.15
C MET A 293 15.46 -4.75 1.14
N SER A 294 14.51 -4.73 2.07
CA SER A 294 14.67 -5.36 3.39
C SER A 294 14.79 -6.88 3.30
N SER A 295 14.21 -7.48 2.26
CA SER A 295 14.15 -8.93 2.06
C SER A 295 15.33 -9.54 1.26
N GLY A 296 16.24 -8.69 0.76
CA GLY A 296 17.39 -9.10 -0.06
C GLY A 296 17.00 -9.63 -1.45
N ASN A 297 17.99 -10.10 -2.22
CA ASN A 297 17.73 -10.67 -3.54
C ASN A 297 17.12 -12.07 -3.41
N ILE A 298 16.12 -12.42 -4.23
CA ILE A 298 15.46 -13.74 -4.17
C ILE A 298 16.19 -14.75 -5.06
N SER A 299 16.28 -14.50 -6.37
CA SER A 299 16.95 -15.43 -7.30
C SER A 299 18.47 -15.26 -7.35
N LEU A 300 18.99 -14.06 -7.10
CA LEU A 300 20.43 -13.77 -7.25
C LEU A 300 21.29 -14.45 -6.17
N SER A 301 22.49 -14.87 -6.57
CA SER A 301 23.53 -15.47 -5.73
C SER A 301 24.81 -14.62 -5.74
N PRO A 302 25.50 -14.46 -4.59
CA PRO A 302 26.80 -13.79 -4.55
C PRO A 302 27.82 -14.50 -5.44
N GLY A 303 28.58 -13.73 -6.24
CA GLY A 303 29.73 -14.24 -7.01
C GLY A 303 29.44 -14.74 -8.44
N PHE A 304 28.19 -14.70 -8.91
CA PHE A 304 27.87 -14.97 -10.32
C PHE A 304 27.84 -13.68 -11.14
N LYS A 305 28.27 -13.75 -12.41
CA LYS A 305 27.91 -12.70 -13.38
C LYS A 305 26.39 -12.78 -13.52
N ASN A 306 25.67 -11.71 -13.24
CA ASN A 306 24.20 -11.70 -13.14
C ASN A 306 23.48 -11.90 -14.50
N LYS A 307 23.85 -12.93 -15.27
CA LYS A 307 23.23 -13.28 -16.54
C LYS A 307 21.91 -14.00 -16.29
N PRO A 308 20.80 -13.57 -16.92
CA PRO A 308 19.50 -14.19 -16.76
C PRO A 308 19.47 -15.72 -16.85
N VAL A 309 20.06 -16.30 -17.91
CA VAL A 309 20.05 -17.74 -18.14
C VAL A 309 20.79 -18.52 -17.05
N GLN A 310 21.79 -17.91 -16.41
CA GLN A 310 22.54 -18.53 -15.31
C GLN A 310 21.80 -18.46 -13.99
N ILE A 311 20.88 -17.51 -13.82
CA ILE A 311 20.07 -17.32 -12.61
C ILE A 311 18.79 -18.15 -12.69
N TYR A 312 18.07 -18.02 -13.80
CA TYR A 312 16.75 -18.63 -13.97
C TYR A 312 16.81 -20.02 -14.58
N GLY A 313 17.89 -20.36 -15.31
CA GLY A 313 17.96 -21.56 -16.15
C GLY A 313 17.07 -21.47 -17.41
N PRO A 314 17.19 -22.41 -18.35
CA PRO A 314 16.57 -22.30 -19.68
C PRO A 314 15.04 -22.22 -19.67
N ILE A 315 14.34 -22.93 -18.77
CA ILE A 315 12.87 -23.00 -18.81
C ILE A 315 12.29 -21.65 -18.34
N ALA A 316 12.67 -21.21 -17.15
CA ALA A 316 12.23 -19.93 -16.60
C ALA A 316 12.76 -18.75 -17.43
N PHE A 317 13.99 -18.83 -17.95
CA PHE A 317 14.50 -17.81 -18.87
C PHE A 317 13.63 -17.66 -20.11
N ASN A 318 13.29 -18.76 -20.80
CA ASN A 318 12.44 -18.70 -21.99
C ASN A 318 11.07 -18.08 -21.64
N ARG A 319 10.47 -18.52 -20.53
CA ARG A 319 9.18 -18.01 -20.04
C ARG A 319 9.21 -16.49 -19.79
N ILE A 320 10.20 -16.02 -19.04
CA ILE A 320 10.26 -14.63 -18.55
C ILE A 320 10.76 -13.67 -19.64
N PHE A 321 11.80 -14.05 -20.38
CA PHE A 321 12.53 -13.14 -21.26
C PHE A 321 12.10 -13.23 -22.72
N GLN A 322 11.70 -14.41 -23.20
CA GLN A 322 11.27 -14.60 -24.60
C GLN A 322 9.76 -14.53 -24.73
N GLU A 323 9.03 -15.34 -23.95
CA GLU A 323 7.55 -15.36 -23.95
C GLU A 323 6.97 -14.16 -23.21
N LYS A 324 7.77 -13.48 -22.37
CA LYS A 324 7.36 -12.37 -21.51
C LYS A 324 6.14 -12.72 -20.64
N GLN A 325 6.12 -13.94 -20.14
CA GLN A 325 5.08 -14.47 -19.28
C GLN A 325 5.57 -14.63 -17.84
N PRO A 326 4.68 -14.52 -16.85
CA PRO A 326 4.99 -14.89 -15.47
C PRO A 326 5.46 -16.34 -15.36
N TYR A 327 6.47 -16.57 -14.54
CA TYR A 327 6.94 -17.90 -14.14
C TYR A 327 6.61 -18.14 -12.68
N ILE A 328 5.86 -19.21 -12.38
CA ILE A 328 5.28 -19.48 -11.07
C ILE A 328 5.73 -20.86 -10.58
N ILE A 329 6.09 -20.93 -9.31
CA ILE A 329 6.35 -22.16 -8.57
C ILE A 329 5.44 -22.15 -7.34
N SER A 330 4.43 -23.01 -7.32
CA SER A 330 3.51 -23.11 -6.18
C SER A 330 4.13 -23.82 -4.99
N ASP A 331 4.96 -24.84 -5.22
CA ASP A 331 5.75 -25.48 -4.17
C ASP A 331 7.11 -25.99 -4.68
N VAL A 332 8.20 -25.41 -4.16
CA VAL A 332 9.60 -25.75 -4.48
C VAL A 332 9.95 -27.21 -4.09
N SER A 333 9.19 -27.82 -3.18
CA SER A 333 9.40 -29.22 -2.78
C SER A 333 8.81 -30.23 -3.76
N ILE A 334 7.89 -29.82 -4.64
CA ILE A 334 7.26 -30.70 -5.62
C ILE A 334 8.22 -30.88 -6.80
N PRO A 335 8.53 -32.13 -7.21
CA PRO A 335 9.29 -32.38 -8.42
C PRO A 335 8.53 -31.85 -9.63
N GLN A 336 9.13 -30.90 -10.34
CA GLN A 336 8.57 -30.27 -11.52
C GLN A 336 9.69 -29.98 -12.51
N PRO A 337 9.41 -29.88 -13.81
CA PRO A 337 10.36 -29.42 -14.80
C PRO A 337 10.66 -27.94 -14.55
N ALA A 338 11.56 -27.69 -13.59
CA ALA A 338 12.05 -26.40 -13.18
C ALA A 338 13.57 -26.43 -13.17
N ASP A 339 14.16 -25.25 -13.32
CA ASP A 339 15.60 -25.10 -13.41
C ASP A 339 16.29 -25.34 -12.06
N GLU A 340 17.18 -26.34 -12.01
CA GLU A 340 17.77 -26.83 -10.76
C GLU A 340 18.52 -25.75 -9.97
N LEU A 341 19.19 -24.82 -10.65
CA LEU A 341 19.94 -23.75 -10.00
C LEU A 341 19.02 -22.76 -9.27
N LEU A 342 17.93 -22.32 -9.93
CA LEU A 342 16.91 -21.49 -9.28
C LEU A 342 16.28 -22.22 -8.10
N MET A 343 15.92 -23.49 -8.29
CA MET A 343 15.34 -24.33 -7.25
C MET A 343 16.28 -24.49 -6.04
N GLU A 344 17.58 -24.70 -6.27
CA GLU A 344 18.59 -24.77 -5.21
C GLU A 344 18.67 -23.47 -4.42
N GLN A 345 18.64 -22.30 -5.09
CA GLN A 345 18.64 -21.00 -4.41
C GLN A 345 17.39 -20.81 -3.56
N LEU A 346 16.21 -21.15 -4.08
CA LEU A 346 14.96 -21.05 -3.34
C LEU A 346 14.97 -21.99 -2.11
N ARG A 347 15.43 -23.24 -2.26
CA ARG A 347 15.58 -24.20 -1.15
C ARG A 347 16.56 -23.70 -0.09
N LYS A 348 17.72 -23.18 -0.51
CA LYS A 348 18.74 -22.62 0.40
C LYS A 348 18.19 -21.46 1.23
N LYS A 349 17.31 -20.65 0.66
CA LYS A 349 16.63 -19.53 1.33
C LYS A 349 15.36 -19.93 2.09
N LYS A 350 15.04 -21.23 2.13
CA LYS A 350 13.83 -21.82 2.75
C LYS A 350 12.52 -21.31 2.15
N LEU A 351 12.53 -20.94 0.88
CA LEU A 351 11.36 -20.49 0.14
C LEU A 351 10.62 -21.70 -0.44
N ARG A 352 9.31 -21.68 -0.34
CA ARG A 352 8.42 -22.75 -0.80
C ARG A 352 7.57 -22.33 -1.97
N SER A 353 7.16 -21.08 -2.11
CA SER A 353 6.46 -20.61 -3.32
C SER A 353 7.16 -19.38 -3.91
N TYR A 354 7.09 -19.22 -5.23
CA TYR A 354 7.85 -18.21 -5.98
C TYR A 354 7.13 -17.75 -7.25
N LEU A 355 7.32 -16.48 -7.60
CA LEU A 355 6.89 -15.85 -8.84
C LEU A 355 8.01 -14.96 -9.37
N ALA A 356 8.30 -15.06 -10.66
CA ALA A 356 8.99 -14.04 -11.42
C ALA A 356 8.03 -13.44 -12.45
N MET A 357 7.70 -12.17 -12.31
CA MET A 357 6.79 -11.44 -13.19
C MET A 357 7.57 -10.43 -14.04
N PRO A 358 7.60 -10.58 -15.39
CA PRO A 358 8.25 -9.62 -16.26
C PRO A 358 7.51 -8.27 -16.27
N LEU A 359 8.27 -7.17 -16.21
CA LEU A 359 7.77 -5.80 -16.27
C LEU A 359 8.11 -5.23 -17.65
N ILE A 360 7.09 -4.97 -18.46
CA ILE A 360 7.21 -4.75 -19.90
C ILE A 360 6.73 -3.34 -20.24
N PHE A 361 7.64 -2.48 -20.68
CA PHE A 361 7.31 -1.13 -21.15
C PHE A 361 7.31 -1.11 -22.69
N GLY A 362 6.13 -0.94 -23.29
CA GLY A 362 5.94 -1.14 -24.73
C GLY A 362 6.29 -2.58 -25.12
N ASP A 363 7.31 -2.75 -25.96
CA ASP A 363 7.84 -4.06 -26.34
C ASP A 363 9.13 -4.45 -25.60
N SER A 364 9.62 -3.64 -24.66
CA SER A 364 10.88 -3.90 -23.96
C SER A 364 10.63 -4.46 -22.56
N LEU A 365 11.33 -5.54 -22.20
CA LEU A 365 11.44 -5.99 -20.81
C LEU A 365 12.37 -5.02 -20.08
N VAL A 366 11.84 -4.24 -19.14
CA VAL A 366 12.61 -3.25 -18.36
C VAL A 366 13.09 -3.82 -17.03
N GLY A 367 12.41 -4.86 -16.53
CA GLY A 367 12.80 -5.54 -15.32
C GLY A 367 11.86 -6.66 -14.92
N ILE A 368 12.04 -7.18 -13.71
CA ILE A 368 11.36 -8.36 -13.18
C ILE A 368 10.97 -8.05 -11.73
N LEU A 369 9.70 -8.28 -11.39
CA LEU A 369 9.26 -8.38 -10.01
C LEU A 369 9.37 -9.85 -9.59
N GLU A 370 10.14 -10.11 -8.55
CA GLU A 370 10.20 -11.40 -7.89
C GLU A 370 9.42 -11.38 -6.59
N LEU A 371 8.59 -12.39 -6.37
CA LEU A 371 7.88 -12.61 -5.11
C LEU A 371 8.15 -14.03 -4.62
N ALA A 372 8.32 -14.20 -3.31
CA ALA A 372 8.50 -15.52 -2.72
C ALA A 372 7.90 -15.60 -1.32
N SER A 373 7.56 -16.81 -0.87
CA SER A 373 7.06 -17.08 0.47
C SER A 373 7.67 -18.37 1.01
N GLU A 374 7.82 -18.47 2.32
CA GLU A 374 8.28 -19.68 3.02
C GLU A 374 7.17 -20.74 3.08
N SER A 375 5.95 -20.36 2.73
CA SER A 375 4.77 -21.20 2.71
C SER A 375 4.46 -21.69 1.28
N PRO A 376 4.06 -22.96 1.10
CA PRO A 376 3.61 -23.46 -0.20
C PRO A 376 2.27 -22.82 -0.59
N ASP A 377 2.01 -22.76 -1.90
CA ASP A 377 0.75 -22.31 -2.53
C ASP A 377 0.33 -20.86 -2.25
N LYS A 378 1.13 -20.08 -1.51
CA LYS A 378 0.85 -18.65 -1.26
C LYS A 378 1.04 -17.79 -2.50
N ILE A 379 2.01 -18.14 -3.33
CA ILE A 379 2.25 -17.48 -4.61
C ILE A 379 1.69 -18.34 -5.74
N SER A 380 0.74 -17.79 -6.49
CA SER A 380 0.01 -18.50 -7.53
C SER A 380 -0.42 -17.58 -8.67
N ALA A 381 -1.14 -18.13 -9.66
CA ALA A 381 -1.73 -17.34 -10.73
C ALA A 381 -2.71 -16.26 -10.21
N MET A 382 -3.33 -16.47 -9.04
CA MET A 382 -4.18 -15.46 -8.39
C MET A 382 -3.37 -14.25 -7.92
N SER A 383 -2.11 -14.46 -7.52
CA SER A 383 -1.19 -13.38 -7.17
C SER A 383 -0.90 -12.52 -8.39
N VAL A 384 -0.66 -13.13 -9.55
CA VAL A 384 -0.47 -12.43 -10.83
C VAL A 384 -1.70 -11.59 -11.18
N PHE A 385 -2.90 -12.19 -11.15
CA PHE A 385 -4.15 -11.47 -11.42
C PHE A 385 -4.34 -10.26 -10.51
N THR A 386 -4.01 -10.41 -9.22
CA THR A 386 -4.12 -9.31 -8.24
C THR A 386 -3.11 -8.19 -8.53
N LEU A 387 -1.88 -8.52 -8.94
CA LEU A 387 -0.83 -7.53 -9.24
C LEU A 387 -1.08 -6.76 -10.54
N GLN A 388 -1.94 -7.25 -11.44
CA GLN A 388 -2.29 -6.53 -12.68
C GLN A 388 -2.81 -5.12 -12.42
N GLU A 389 -3.46 -4.88 -11.28
CA GLU A 389 -4.00 -3.56 -10.91
C GLU A 389 -2.93 -2.49 -10.67
N ILE A 390 -1.69 -2.89 -10.37
CA ILE A 390 -0.55 -1.99 -10.11
C ILE A 390 0.60 -2.17 -11.11
N LEU A 391 0.51 -3.17 -12.01
CA LEU A 391 1.59 -3.57 -12.92
C LEU A 391 2.11 -2.41 -13.78
N LEU A 392 1.21 -1.57 -14.31
CA LEU A 392 1.59 -0.43 -15.13
C LEU A 392 2.44 0.59 -14.34
N LEU A 393 2.09 0.85 -13.08
CA LEU A 393 2.84 1.77 -12.24
C LEU A 393 4.21 1.20 -11.89
N LEU A 394 4.28 -0.08 -11.51
CA LEU A 394 5.55 -0.77 -11.31
C LEU A 394 6.44 -0.65 -12.55
N THR A 395 5.89 -0.94 -13.72
CA THR A 395 6.60 -0.87 -15.01
C THR A 395 7.10 0.54 -15.31
N ASN A 396 6.28 1.57 -15.09
CA ASN A 396 6.66 2.96 -15.33
C ASN A 396 7.80 3.42 -14.41
N VAL A 397 7.75 3.04 -13.13
CA VAL A 397 8.84 3.34 -12.18
C VAL A 397 10.12 2.64 -12.61
N MET A 398 10.04 1.37 -13.00
CA MET A 398 11.21 0.61 -13.47
C MET A 398 11.83 1.21 -14.74
N ASN A 399 11.00 1.60 -15.71
CA ASN A 399 11.48 2.26 -16.93
C ASN A 399 12.16 3.59 -16.61
N ARG A 400 11.59 4.38 -15.69
CA ARG A 400 12.20 5.64 -15.23
C ARG A 400 13.57 5.40 -14.60
N LEU A 401 13.68 4.44 -13.68
CA LEU A 401 14.95 4.10 -13.02
C LEU A 401 16.01 3.62 -14.01
N GLN A 402 15.61 2.85 -15.03
CA GLN A 402 16.52 2.43 -16.10
C GLN A 402 17.08 3.63 -16.87
N HIS A 403 16.24 4.61 -17.23
CA HIS A 403 16.70 5.83 -17.88
C HIS A 403 17.58 6.70 -16.98
N GLU A 404 17.24 6.84 -15.70
CA GLU A 404 18.04 7.58 -14.73
C GLU A 404 19.43 6.96 -14.56
N GLN A 405 19.52 5.63 -14.44
CA GLN A 405 20.80 4.92 -14.36
C GLN A 405 21.64 5.12 -15.62
N GLN A 406 21.02 5.01 -16.81
CA GLN A 406 21.71 5.23 -18.08
C GLN A 406 22.24 6.67 -18.19
N ASN A 407 21.45 7.67 -17.79
CA ASN A 407 21.85 9.07 -17.82
C ASN A 407 23.00 9.35 -16.84
N GLU A 408 23.00 8.74 -15.66
CA GLU A 408 24.08 8.88 -14.67
C GLU A 408 25.40 8.28 -15.19
N VAL A 409 25.34 7.08 -15.78
CA VAL A 409 26.50 6.44 -16.44
C VAL A 409 27.06 7.31 -17.56
N GLU A 410 26.20 7.84 -18.43
CA GLU A 410 26.63 8.73 -19.52
C GLU A 410 27.25 10.04 -19.00
N ALA A 411 26.73 10.61 -17.93
CA ALA A 411 27.27 11.83 -17.32
C ALA A 411 28.68 11.60 -16.75
N ILE A 412 28.91 10.48 -16.06
CA ILE A 412 30.24 10.09 -15.58
C ILE A 412 31.19 9.88 -16.75
N ILE A 413 30.76 9.14 -17.77
CA ILE A 413 31.58 8.91 -18.96
C ILE A 413 31.99 10.22 -19.63
N ARG A 414 31.07 11.18 -19.82
CA ARG A 414 31.39 12.49 -20.40
C ARG A 414 32.32 13.33 -19.52
N LYS A 415 32.29 13.13 -18.20
CA LYS A 415 33.17 13.82 -17.26
C LYS A 415 34.62 13.31 -17.34
N TYR A 416 34.81 12.00 -17.47
CA TYR A 416 36.13 11.36 -17.42
C TYR A 416 36.71 11.00 -18.80
N CYS A 417 35.89 10.98 -19.87
CA CYS A 417 36.29 10.52 -21.19
C CYS A 417 35.81 11.49 -22.29
N THR A 418 36.59 11.63 -23.36
CA THR A 418 36.33 12.58 -24.47
C THR A 418 35.66 11.93 -25.68
N ALA A 419 36.09 10.74 -26.07
CA ALA A 419 35.51 9.98 -27.18
C ALA A 419 35.71 8.48 -26.95
N ILE A 420 34.63 7.70 -27.09
CA ILE A 420 34.64 6.25 -26.88
C ILE A 420 34.11 5.58 -28.14
N HIS A 421 34.87 4.63 -28.67
CA HIS A 421 34.41 3.82 -29.79
C HIS A 421 33.33 2.82 -29.30
N PRO A 422 32.20 2.64 -30.03
CA PRO A 422 31.08 1.80 -29.58
C PRO A 422 31.47 0.38 -29.14
N THR A 423 32.46 -0.23 -29.80
CA THR A 423 32.95 -1.59 -29.53
C THR A 423 33.51 -1.77 -28.11
N VAL A 424 34.05 -0.72 -27.50
CA VAL A 424 34.66 -0.78 -26.16
C VAL A 424 33.82 -0.09 -25.09
N ALA A 425 32.70 0.55 -25.48
CA ALA A 425 31.87 1.34 -24.58
C ALA A 425 31.36 0.54 -23.35
N TRP A 426 31.17 -0.77 -23.49
CA TRP A 426 30.75 -1.65 -22.40
C TRP A 426 31.68 -1.56 -21.18
N ARG A 427 33.01 -1.50 -21.38
CA ARG A 427 33.99 -1.46 -20.29
C ARG A 427 34.01 -0.11 -19.58
N PHE A 428 33.81 0.97 -20.34
CA PHE A 428 33.66 2.32 -19.80
C PHE A 428 32.37 2.44 -18.97
N ASN A 429 31.28 1.85 -19.47
CA ASN A 429 30.02 1.80 -18.72
C ASN A 429 30.16 0.98 -17.43
N GLU A 430 30.89 -0.14 -17.44
CA GLU A 430 31.17 -0.92 -16.22
C GLU A 430 31.98 -0.12 -15.19
N ALA A 431 33.04 0.57 -15.63
CA ALA A 431 33.85 1.41 -14.75
C ALA A 431 33.04 2.58 -14.17
N ALA A 432 32.14 3.18 -14.97
CA ALA A 432 31.25 4.24 -14.51
C ALA A 432 30.21 3.72 -13.50
N GLU A 433 29.63 2.53 -13.73
CA GLU A 433 28.71 1.89 -12.80
C GLU A 433 29.37 1.51 -11.47
N SER A 434 30.58 0.93 -11.53
CA SER A 434 31.40 0.63 -10.34
C SER A 434 31.63 1.89 -9.50
N LEU A 435 31.95 3.00 -10.18
CA LEU A 435 32.11 4.30 -9.53
C LEU A 435 30.82 4.78 -8.87
N ILE A 436 29.65 4.62 -9.51
CA ILE A 436 28.33 4.96 -8.92
C ILE A 436 28.09 4.13 -7.65
N GLU A 437 28.39 2.83 -7.68
CA GLU A 437 28.21 1.96 -6.52
C GLU A 437 29.09 2.37 -5.34
N VAL A 438 30.37 2.71 -5.58
CA VAL A 438 31.28 3.22 -4.55
C VAL A 438 30.73 4.51 -3.92
N HIS A 439 30.30 5.48 -4.73
CA HIS A 439 29.72 6.74 -4.24
C HIS A 439 28.44 6.53 -3.41
N ARG A 440 27.64 5.50 -3.73
CA ARG A 440 26.41 5.14 -2.98
C ARG A 440 26.69 4.29 -1.73
N GLY A 441 27.82 3.60 -1.68
CA GLY A 441 28.19 2.67 -0.62
C GLY A 441 28.95 3.32 0.54
N GLU A 442 29.84 4.25 0.24
CA GLU A 442 30.80 4.83 1.19
C GLU A 442 30.71 6.36 1.17
N ALA A 443 29.97 6.93 2.12
CA ALA A 443 29.90 8.38 2.28
C ALA A 443 31.29 8.93 2.66
N GLY A 444 31.98 9.58 1.72
CA GLY A 444 33.17 10.40 1.99
C GLY A 444 34.49 10.00 1.32
N ILE A 445 34.52 9.01 0.41
CA ILE A 445 35.73 8.71 -0.39
C ILE A 445 35.58 9.33 -1.78
N GLU A 446 36.44 10.27 -2.14
CA GLU A 446 36.64 10.69 -3.53
C GLU A 446 37.35 9.56 -4.28
N ALA A 447 36.59 8.59 -4.77
CA ALA A 447 37.11 7.57 -5.67
C ALA A 447 37.22 8.14 -7.09
N GLY A 448 38.37 7.92 -7.73
CA GLY A 448 38.52 8.11 -9.17
C GLY A 448 37.88 6.96 -9.94
N MET A 449 37.58 7.18 -11.22
CA MET A 449 37.22 6.09 -12.13
C MET A 449 38.39 5.10 -12.22
N GLU A 450 38.10 3.80 -12.16
CA GLU A 450 39.13 2.77 -12.29
C GLU A 450 39.82 2.79 -13.66
N ASP A 451 41.07 2.30 -13.70
CA ASP A 451 41.83 2.21 -14.95
C ASP A 451 41.17 1.23 -15.93
N ILE A 452 40.99 1.68 -17.16
CA ILE A 452 40.35 0.90 -18.22
C ILE A 452 41.41 0.08 -18.94
N VAL A 453 41.52 -1.19 -18.56
CA VAL A 453 42.43 -2.17 -19.15
C VAL A 453 41.65 -3.20 -19.94
N PHE A 454 42.17 -3.57 -21.12
CA PHE A 454 41.62 -4.65 -21.94
C PHE A 454 42.65 -5.77 -22.06
N GLU A 455 42.57 -6.79 -21.20
CA GLU A 455 43.58 -7.85 -21.13
C GLU A 455 43.59 -8.76 -22.38
N GLU A 456 42.42 -9.03 -22.96
CA GLU A 456 42.26 -9.96 -24.11
C GLU A 456 41.78 -9.26 -25.40
N VAL A 457 41.94 -7.94 -25.51
CA VAL A 457 41.62 -7.21 -26.74
C VAL A 457 42.92 -6.94 -27.50
N HIS A 458 43.11 -7.66 -28.60
CA HIS A 458 44.21 -7.42 -29.52
C HIS A 458 43.73 -6.46 -30.63
N PRO A 459 44.20 -5.19 -30.65
CA PRO A 459 43.81 -4.28 -31.69
C PRO A 459 44.43 -4.71 -33.02
N LEU A 460 43.58 -5.07 -33.97
CA LEU A 460 43.99 -5.41 -35.32
C LEU A 460 44.05 -4.13 -36.14
N TYR A 461 45.23 -3.51 -36.17
CA TYR A 461 45.47 -2.33 -37.00
C TYR A 461 45.80 -2.79 -38.43
N GLY A 462 44.91 -2.48 -39.37
CA GLY A 462 45.18 -2.58 -40.80
C GLY A 462 45.51 -1.19 -41.35
N GLN A 463 46.75 -0.98 -41.77
CA GLN A 463 47.10 0.21 -42.54
C GLN A 463 46.97 -0.13 -44.03
N ALA A 464 45.96 0.42 -44.68
CA ALA A 464 45.89 0.43 -46.14
C ALA A 464 46.56 1.73 -46.62
N ASP A 465 47.83 1.65 -46.99
CA ASP A 465 48.50 2.77 -47.67
C ASP A 465 48.21 2.66 -49.18
N ILE A 466 47.73 3.76 -49.76
CA ILE A 466 47.59 3.86 -51.22
C ILE A 466 48.94 4.33 -51.73
N GLN A 467 49.67 3.43 -52.40
CA GLN A 467 50.93 3.75 -53.05
C GLN A 467 50.76 5.02 -53.90
N ASP A 468 51.68 5.97 -53.74
CA ASP A 468 51.68 7.27 -54.43
C ASP A 468 50.57 8.26 -54.01
N SER A 469 49.86 8.04 -52.89
CA SER A 469 48.83 8.99 -52.39
C SER A 469 49.34 10.43 -52.25
N SER A 470 50.58 10.62 -51.80
CA SER A 470 51.23 11.93 -51.73
C SER A 470 51.46 12.55 -53.12
N MET A 471 51.82 11.74 -54.11
CA MET A 471 51.99 12.20 -55.50
C MET A 471 50.64 12.59 -56.11
N PHE A 472 49.60 11.77 -55.92
CA PHE A 472 48.24 12.09 -56.37
C PHE A 472 47.72 13.36 -55.68
N ARG A 473 47.93 13.51 -54.37
CA ARG A 473 47.52 14.72 -53.64
C ARG A 473 48.21 15.96 -54.17
N ASN A 474 49.52 15.91 -54.38
CA ASN A 474 50.28 17.04 -54.95
C ASN A 474 49.83 17.36 -56.38
N LYS A 475 49.55 16.33 -57.19
CA LYS A 475 49.06 16.51 -58.56
C LYS A 475 47.67 17.13 -58.60
N SER A 476 46.77 16.71 -57.70
CA SER A 476 45.44 17.31 -57.57
C SER A 476 45.51 18.76 -57.09
N ILE A 477 46.35 19.07 -56.11
CA ILE A 477 46.57 20.46 -55.64
C ILE A 477 47.11 21.34 -56.77
N GLN A 478 48.09 20.85 -57.55
CA GLN A 478 48.60 21.59 -58.71
C GLN A 478 47.51 21.82 -59.76
N GLN A 479 46.73 20.79 -60.10
CA GLN A 479 45.66 20.93 -61.08
C GLN A 479 44.58 21.91 -60.63
N ASP A 480 44.21 21.88 -59.35
CA ASP A 480 43.24 22.81 -58.78
C ASP A 480 43.77 24.25 -58.80
N LEU A 481 45.02 24.47 -58.38
CA LEU A 481 45.68 25.78 -58.45
C LEU A 481 45.74 26.32 -59.89
N ILE A 482 46.10 25.47 -60.87
CA ILE A 482 46.10 25.85 -62.28
C ILE A 482 44.69 26.26 -62.73
N SER A 483 43.67 25.49 -62.35
CA SER A 483 42.28 25.79 -62.68
C SER A 483 41.84 27.12 -62.08
N GLN A 484 42.11 27.35 -60.79
CA GLN A 484 41.79 28.60 -60.09
C GLN A 484 42.50 29.81 -60.70
N LEU A 485 43.80 29.68 -61.00
CA LEU A 485 44.57 30.76 -61.63
C LEU A 485 44.11 31.04 -63.05
N THR A 486 43.68 30.01 -63.80
CA THR A 486 43.10 30.17 -65.14
C THR A 486 41.77 30.90 -65.07
N LEU A 487 40.90 30.54 -64.12
CA LEU A 487 39.64 31.24 -63.87
C LEU A 487 39.87 32.71 -63.49
N ALA A 488 40.83 32.96 -62.58
CA ALA A 488 41.20 34.32 -62.18
C ALA A 488 41.73 35.13 -63.38
N LYS A 489 42.60 34.53 -64.21
CA LYS A 489 43.07 35.15 -65.46
C LYS A 489 41.91 35.49 -66.39
N ASN A 490 40.99 34.54 -66.64
CA ASN A 490 39.85 34.78 -67.53
C ASN A 490 38.98 35.95 -67.07
N ILE A 491 38.79 36.12 -65.75
CA ILE A 491 38.07 37.27 -65.20
C ILE A 491 38.84 38.58 -65.44
N LEU A 492 40.17 38.58 -65.26
CA LEU A 492 41.01 39.75 -65.52
C LEU A 492 41.01 40.13 -67.01
N ASP A 493 41.07 39.13 -67.90
CA ASP A 493 40.99 39.33 -69.35
C ASP A 493 39.61 39.86 -69.80
N LEU A 494 38.53 39.49 -69.10
CA LEU A 494 37.17 40.05 -69.31
C LEU A 494 37.00 41.47 -68.78
N ALA A 495 37.81 41.86 -67.80
CA ALA A 495 37.79 43.18 -67.17
C ALA A 495 38.75 44.19 -67.86
N SER A 496 39.57 43.71 -68.79
CA SER A 496 40.46 44.49 -69.67
C SER A 496 39.75 44.81 -70.99
#